data_AF-A0A2D7JZ25-F1
#
_entry.id   AF-A0A2D7JZ25-F1
#
_cell.length_a   1.000
_cell.length_b   1.000
_cell.length_c   1.000
_cell.angle_alpha   90.00
_cell.angle_beta   90.00
_cell.angle_gamma   90.00
#
_symmetry.space_group_name_H-M   'P 1'
#
loop_
_entity.id
_entity.type
_entity.pdbx_description
1 polymer ?
#
loop_
_entity_poly.entity_id
_entity_poly.type
_entity_poly.pdbx_seq_one_letter_code
_entity_poly.pdbx_strand_id
1 'polypeptide(L)'
;MLRFSDYVGKITTSLHYHIENNIPLAENVYRVHSEEFYKLFREARDLWVDGLLDVESDWDRTLLESDIGEFADYEGMKVPLDCPIQEEEKKDPPLNKPKKGGPKKFYVFVRDGDKIKKVTWGDTTGLRVKLDDPKARKSFAARHRCDQQKDKTKAAYWACNLPRYAKSLGLSGGGNFFW
;
A
#
# COMPACT_ATOMS: atom_id res chain seq x y z
N MET A 1 -31.63 5.55 -28.46
CA MET A 1 -30.63 6.49 -27.92
C MET A 1 -31.28 7.24 -26.78
N LEU A 2 -31.13 6.72 -25.56
CA LEU A 2 -31.53 7.43 -24.35
C LEU A 2 -30.53 8.55 -24.11
N ARG A 3 -31.02 9.74 -23.76
CA ARG A 3 -30.16 10.92 -23.52
C ARG A 3 -29.88 11.01 -22.03
N PHE A 4 -28.69 11.50 -21.71
CA PHE A 4 -28.23 11.74 -20.33
C PHE A 4 -29.26 12.43 -19.42
N SER A 5 -30.10 13.31 -19.97
CA SER A 5 -31.20 14.00 -19.27
C SER A 5 -32.18 13.08 -18.54
N ASP A 6 -32.25 11.81 -18.96
CA ASP A 6 -33.32 10.91 -18.53
C ASP A 6 -32.99 10.21 -17.19
N TYR A 7 -31.72 10.21 -16.74
CA TYR A 7 -31.26 9.43 -15.56
C TYR A 7 -30.26 10.11 -14.61
N VAL A 8 -29.99 11.42 -14.77
CA VAL A 8 -28.99 12.18 -13.97
C VAL A 8 -29.14 12.03 -12.44
N GLY A 9 -30.36 11.78 -11.94
CA GLY A 9 -30.64 11.60 -10.51
C GLY A 9 -30.64 10.15 -10.00
N LYS A 10 -30.35 9.16 -10.85
CA LYS A 10 -30.49 7.72 -10.54
C LYS A 10 -29.18 6.94 -10.60
N ILE A 11 -28.10 7.55 -11.06
CA ILE A 11 -26.79 6.90 -11.20
C ILE A 11 -25.77 7.49 -10.22
N THR A 12 -24.80 6.68 -9.79
CA THR A 12 -23.70 7.12 -8.95
C THR A 12 -22.75 8.02 -9.73
N THR A 13 -22.03 8.88 -9.00
CA THR A 13 -21.04 9.81 -9.58
C THR A 13 -19.94 9.08 -10.37
N SER A 14 -19.59 7.85 -9.99
CA SER A 14 -18.56 7.08 -10.67
C SER A 14 -19.04 6.45 -11.97
N LEU A 15 -20.23 5.84 -12.00
CA LEU A 15 -20.79 5.32 -13.25
C LEU A 15 -21.05 6.47 -14.25
N HIS A 16 -21.55 7.60 -13.75
CA HIS A 16 -21.67 8.83 -14.51
C HIS A 16 -20.35 9.26 -15.14
N TYR A 17 -19.26 9.24 -14.36
CA TYR A 17 -17.93 9.59 -14.85
C TYR A 17 -17.47 8.66 -15.99
N HIS A 18 -17.76 7.35 -15.91
CA HIS A 18 -17.48 6.41 -16.99
C HIS A 18 -18.22 6.77 -18.28
N ILE A 19 -19.53 7.07 -18.17
CA ILE A 19 -20.37 7.41 -19.32
C ILE A 19 -19.94 8.72 -19.98
N GLU A 20 -19.75 9.79 -19.19
CA GLU A 20 -19.40 11.11 -19.71
C GLU A 20 -18.03 11.13 -20.40
N ASN A 21 -17.08 10.34 -19.89
CA ASN A 21 -15.71 10.31 -20.41
C ASN A 21 -15.47 9.15 -21.38
N ASN A 22 -16.52 8.39 -21.73
CA ASN A 22 -16.44 7.22 -22.59
C ASN A 22 -15.36 6.22 -22.13
N ILE A 23 -15.30 5.96 -20.82
CA ILE A 23 -14.36 5.04 -20.21
C ILE A 23 -15.04 3.67 -20.10
N PRO A 24 -14.50 2.60 -20.72
CA PRO A 24 -15.03 1.24 -20.59
C PRO A 24 -15.16 0.82 -19.11
N LEU A 25 -16.14 -0.01 -18.80
CA LEU A 25 -16.33 -0.54 -17.43
C LEU A 25 -15.13 -1.41 -17.01
N ALA A 26 -14.49 -2.09 -17.97
CA ALA A 26 -13.24 -2.81 -17.77
C ALA A 26 -12.09 -1.93 -17.25
N GLU A 27 -12.09 -0.63 -17.57
CA GLU A 27 -11.14 0.37 -17.08
C GLU A 27 -11.65 1.07 -15.82
N ASN A 28 -12.25 0.29 -14.91
CA ASN A 28 -12.87 0.77 -13.69
C ASN A 28 -11.96 1.76 -12.92
N VAL A 29 -12.51 2.93 -12.56
CA VAL A 29 -11.78 3.96 -11.80
C VAL A 29 -11.36 3.50 -10.39
N TYR A 30 -11.99 2.46 -9.86
CA TYR A 30 -11.68 1.89 -8.56
C TYR A 30 -10.65 0.77 -8.66
N ARG A 31 -9.90 0.58 -7.57
CA ARG A 31 -8.98 -0.55 -7.45
C ARG A 31 -9.78 -1.86 -7.46
N VAL A 32 -9.28 -2.85 -8.21
CA VAL A 32 -9.79 -4.23 -8.16
C VAL A 32 -9.91 -4.69 -6.71
N HIS A 33 -11.03 -5.32 -6.39
CA HIS A 33 -11.44 -5.74 -5.04
C HIS A 33 -11.82 -4.65 -4.03
N SER A 34 -11.93 -3.37 -4.41
CA SER A 34 -12.57 -2.37 -3.53
C SER A 34 -14.09 -2.56 -3.46
N GLU A 35 -14.74 -2.09 -2.40
CA GLU A 35 -16.20 -2.19 -2.27
C GLU A 35 -16.92 -1.45 -3.41
N GLU A 36 -16.38 -0.30 -3.81
CA GLU A 36 -16.88 0.57 -4.86
C GLU A 36 -16.71 -0.05 -6.25
N PHE A 37 -15.63 -0.81 -6.49
CA PHE A 37 -15.44 -1.59 -7.72
C PHE A 37 -16.62 -2.53 -7.93
N TYR A 38 -16.99 -3.31 -6.91
CA TYR A 38 -18.10 -4.27 -7.01
C TYR A 38 -19.46 -3.57 -7.13
N LYS A 39 -19.67 -2.45 -6.43
CA LYS A 39 -20.90 -1.66 -6.53
C LYS A 39 -21.13 -1.12 -7.94
N LEU A 40 -20.08 -0.60 -8.58
CA LEU A 40 -20.16 -0.05 -9.93
C LEU A 40 -20.63 -1.09 -10.94
N PHE A 41 -20.08 -2.31 -10.91
CA PHE A 41 -20.52 -3.39 -11.81
C PHE A 41 -21.97 -3.82 -11.58
N ARG A 42 -22.41 -3.90 -10.32
CA ARG A 42 -23.81 -4.22 -9.99
C ARG A 42 -24.77 -3.16 -10.49
N GLU A 43 -24.46 -1.89 -10.22
CA GLU A 43 -25.27 -0.77 -10.70
C GLU A 43 -25.31 -0.71 -12.24
N ALA A 44 -24.17 -0.86 -12.90
CA ALA A 44 -24.10 -0.88 -14.35
C ALA A 44 -24.91 -2.04 -14.94
N ARG A 45 -24.87 -3.23 -14.31
CA ARG A 45 -25.67 -4.40 -14.71
C ARG A 45 -27.15 -4.14 -14.55
N ASP A 46 -27.59 -3.63 -13.40
CA ASP A 46 -29.01 -3.32 -13.14
C ASP A 46 -29.55 -2.36 -14.21
N LEU A 47 -28.81 -1.29 -14.52
CA LEU A 47 -29.21 -0.31 -15.52
C LEU A 47 -29.16 -0.87 -16.95
N TRP A 48 -28.24 -1.77 -17.25
CA TRP A 48 -28.15 -2.43 -18.55
C TRP A 48 -29.31 -3.41 -18.78
N VAL A 49 -29.65 -4.21 -17.76
CA VAL A 49 -30.81 -5.12 -17.79
C VAL A 49 -32.13 -4.34 -17.89
N ASP A 50 -32.24 -3.21 -17.20
CA ASP A 50 -33.40 -2.31 -17.30
C ASP A 50 -33.45 -1.54 -18.65
N GLY A 51 -32.44 -1.69 -19.50
CA GLY A 51 -32.34 -1.03 -20.81
C GLY A 51 -32.07 0.47 -20.73
N LEU A 52 -31.61 0.97 -19.57
CA LEU A 52 -31.31 2.38 -19.30
C LEU A 52 -29.85 2.73 -19.62
N LEU A 53 -28.95 1.75 -19.55
CA LEU A 53 -27.55 1.87 -19.96
C LEU A 53 -27.34 1.17 -21.30
N ASP A 54 -26.83 1.90 -22.28
CA ASP A 54 -26.33 1.32 -23.53
C ASP A 54 -24.82 1.12 -23.44
N VAL A 55 -24.35 -0.04 -23.86
CA VAL A 55 -22.94 -0.45 -23.75
C VAL A 55 -22.48 -0.85 -25.14
N GLU A 56 -21.58 -0.09 -25.74
CA GLU A 56 -21.08 -0.36 -27.10
C GLU A 56 -19.97 -1.41 -27.12
N SER A 57 -19.18 -1.51 -26.04
CA SER A 57 -18.06 -2.44 -25.93
C SER A 57 -18.53 -3.89 -25.73
N ASP A 58 -18.17 -4.78 -26.65
CA ASP A 58 -18.43 -6.23 -26.53
C ASP A 58 -17.84 -6.83 -25.25
N TRP A 59 -16.68 -6.32 -24.83
CA TRP A 59 -16.02 -6.77 -23.61
C TRP A 59 -16.78 -6.33 -22.36
N ASP A 60 -17.27 -5.09 -22.33
CA ASP A 60 -18.07 -4.63 -21.19
C ASP A 60 -19.41 -5.36 -21.12
N ARG A 61 -20.03 -5.69 -22.26
CA ARG A 61 -21.22 -6.58 -22.29
C ARG A 61 -20.90 -7.94 -21.66
N THR A 62 -19.79 -8.54 -22.06
CA THR A 62 -19.33 -9.82 -21.50
C THR A 62 -19.14 -9.72 -19.98
N LEU A 63 -18.57 -8.62 -19.49
CA LEU A 63 -18.43 -8.37 -18.05
C LEU A 63 -19.80 -8.23 -17.37
N LEU A 64 -20.74 -7.49 -17.95
CA LEU A 64 -22.08 -7.31 -17.36
C LEU A 64 -22.91 -8.60 -17.37
N GLU A 65 -22.69 -9.47 -18.36
CA GLU A 65 -23.30 -10.82 -18.42
C GLU A 65 -22.70 -11.81 -17.40
N SER A 66 -21.46 -11.57 -16.95
CA SER A 66 -20.81 -12.37 -15.91
C SER A 66 -21.31 -12.04 -14.49
N ASP A 67 -20.83 -12.77 -13.48
CA ASP A 67 -21.15 -12.53 -12.06
C ASP A 67 -20.21 -11.49 -11.40
N ILE A 68 -19.44 -10.73 -12.18
CA ILE A 68 -18.53 -9.71 -11.63
C ILE A 68 -19.26 -8.70 -10.72
N GLY A 69 -18.72 -8.43 -9.53
CA GLY A 69 -19.40 -7.59 -8.55
C GLY A 69 -20.25 -8.36 -7.52
N GLU A 70 -20.56 -9.62 -7.80
CA GLU A 70 -21.26 -10.52 -6.87
C GLU A 70 -20.28 -11.38 -6.06
N PHE A 71 -20.83 -12.04 -5.04
CA PHE A 71 -20.07 -12.89 -4.12
C PHE A 71 -20.79 -14.22 -3.89
N ALA A 72 -20.02 -15.30 -3.74
CA ALA A 72 -20.50 -16.60 -3.29
C ALA A 72 -19.85 -16.99 -1.95
N ASP A 73 -20.56 -17.81 -1.18
CA ASP A 73 -19.98 -18.44 0.01
C ASP A 73 -19.18 -19.69 -0.38
N TYR A 74 -17.91 -19.74 0.01
CA TYR A 74 -17.03 -20.90 -0.16
C TYR A 74 -16.25 -21.11 1.13
N GLU A 75 -16.39 -22.30 1.75
CA GLU A 75 -15.74 -22.65 3.03
C GLU A 75 -15.99 -21.62 4.16
N GLY A 76 -17.17 -20.98 4.18
CA GLY A 76 -17.53 -19.95 5.15
C GLY A 76 -16.90 -18.58 4.91
N MET A 77 -16.24 -18.38 3.76
CA MET A 77 -15.71 -17.10 3.30
C MET A 77 -16.52 -16.59 2.11
N LYS A 78 -16.78 -15.27 2.05
CA LYS A 78 -17.36 -14.62 0.87
C LYS A 78 -16.28 -14.39 -0.17
N VAL A 79 -16.43 -14.99 -1.34
CA VAL A 79 -15.49 -14.94 -2.45
C VAL A 79 -16.11 -14.14 -3.59
N PRO A 80 -15.43 -13.12 -4.13
CA PRO A 80 -15.91 -12.39 -5.29
C PRO A 80 -15.93 -13.29 -6.53
N LEU A 81 -17.02 -13.23 -7.30
CA LEU A 81 -17.20 -13.99 -8.53
C LEU A 81 -16.63 -13.22 -9.73
N ASP A 82 -16.09 -13.96 -10.69
CA ASP A 82 -15.56 -13.47 -11.98
C ASP A 82 -14.63 -12.24 -11.90
N CYS A 83 -14.01 -12.06 -10.73
CA CYS A 83 -13.06 -11.00 -10.46
C CYS A 83 -11.64 -11.57 -10.55
N PRO A 84 -10.71 -10.93 -11.28
CA PRO A 84 -9.33 -11.40 -11.37
C PRO A 84 -8.73 -11.54 -9.97
N ILE A 85 -8.16 -12.71 -9.66
CA ILE A 85 -7.44 -12.90 -8.41
C ILE A 85 -6.21 -11.99 -8.46
N GLN A 86 -6.22 -10.93 -7.64
CA GLN A 86 -5.01 -10.16 -7.43
C GLN A 86 -4.05 -11.02 -6.61
N GLU A 87 -3.12 -11.72 -7.28
CA GLU A 87 -1.95 -12.26 -6.61
C GLU A 87 -1.20 -11.08 -6.01
N GLU A 88 -1.38 -10.85 -4.71
CA GLU A 88 -0.40 -10.11 -3.95
C GLU A 88 0.88 -10.96 -4.01
N GLU A 89 1.72 -10.70 -5.02
CA GLU A 89 3.12 -11.06 -4.94
C GLU A 89 3.56 -10.56 -3.57
N LYS A 90 3.75 -11.49 -2.63
CA LYS A 90 4.39 -11.22 -1.34
C LYS A 90 5.81 -10.81 -1.68
N LYS A 91 5.98 -9.55 -2.12
CA LYS A 91 7.27 -8.94 -2.34
C LYS A 91 7.85 -8.82 -0.95
N ASP A 92 8.65 -9.82 -0.58
CA ASP A 92 9.44 -9.78 0.62
C ASP A 92 10.12 -8.41 0.65
N PRO A 93 9.83 -7.59 1.67
CA PRO A 93 10.34 -6.25 1.68
C PRO A 93 11.87 -6.29 1.70
N PRO A 94 12.55 -5.34 1.04
CA PRO A 94 14.00 -5.36 0.96
C PRO A 94 14.63 -5.42 2.35
N LEU A 95 15.31 -6.53 2.63
CA LEU A 95 15.88 -6.80 3.95
C LEU A 95 17.14 -5.97 4.22
N ASN A 96 17.36 -5.62 5.47
CA ASN A 96 18.51 -4.87 5.97
C ASN A 96 18.73 -3.50 5.28
N LYS A 97 17.67 -2.92 4.70
CA LYS A 97 17.69 -1.58 4.10
C LYS A 97 16.85 -0.61 4.95
N PRO A 98 17.46 0.15 5.87
CA PRO A 98 16.79 1.20 6.62
C PRO A 98 16.02 2.19 5.76
N LYS A 99 14.82 2.54 6.21
CA LYS A 99 13.93 3.54 5.59
C LYS A 99 13.45 4.54 6.66
N LYS A 100 13.06 5.74 6.24
CA LYS A 100 12.40 6.74 7.10
C LYS A 100 10.89 6.46 7.20
N GLY A 101 10.32 6.71 8.37
CA GLY A 101 8.87 6.68 8.61
C GLY A 101 8.36 5.55 9.51
N GLY A 102 7.03 5.42 9.58
CA GLY A 102 6.36 4.52 10.51
C GLY A 102 6.18 5.12 11.92
N PRO A 103 5.94 4.28 12.95
CA PRO A 103 5.68 4.76 14.32
C PRO A 103 6.91 5.37 15.03
N LYS A 104 8.10 5.24 14.42
CA LYS A 104 9.36 5.83 14.86
C LYS A 104 10.03 6.54 13.68
N LYS A 105 11.16 7.21 13.89
CA LYS A 105 11.86 7.93 12.80
C LYS A 105 12.31 7.01 11.66
N PHE A 106 12.74 5.81 11.99
CA PHE A 106 13.28 4.85 11.03
C PHE A 106 12.72 3.45 11.25
N TYR A 107 12.71 2.66 10.19
CA TYR A 107 12.39 1.24 10.24
C TYR A 107 13.23 0.43 9.26
N VAL A 108 13.29 -0.88 9.49
CA VAL A 108 13.99 -1.84 8.65
C VAL A 108 13.33 -3.21 8.79
N PHE A 109 13.31 -3.95 7.69
CA PHE A 109 12.90 -5.35 7.70
C PHE A 109 14.13 -6.24 7.83
N VAL A 110 14.10 -7.18 8.76
CA VAL A 110 15.19 -8.10 9.04
C VAL A 110 14.65 -9.51 9.14
N ARG A 111 15.51 -10.48 8.88
CA ARG A 111 15.18 -11.88 9.05
C ARG A 111 15.43 -12.28 10.51
N ASP A 112 14.43 -12.90 11.13
CA ASP A 112 14.44 -13.43 12.49
C ASP A 112 14.02 -14.91 12.39
N GLY A 113 15.01 -15.77 12.15
CA GLY A 113 14.77 -17.15 11.70
C GLY A 113 14.06 -17.19 10.34
N ASP A 114 12.93 -17.89 10.28
CA ASP A 114 12.14 -17.99 9.04
C ASP A 114 11.19 -16.79 8.82
N LYS A 115 11.08 -15.89 9.81
CA LYS A 115 10.13 -14.77 9.78
C LYS A 115 10.81 -13.47 9.40
N ILE A 116 10.06 -12.59 8.73
CA ILE A 116 10.46 -11.20 8.52
C ILE A 116 9.92 -10.36 9.68
N LYS A 117 10.82 -9.63 10.34
CA LYS A 117 10.53 -8.75 11.45
C LYS A 117 10.74 -7.30 11.03
N LYS A 118 9.77 -6.45 11.33
CA LYS A 118 9.89 -4.99 11.20
C LYS A 118 10.47 -4.43 12.50
N VAL A 119 11.68 -3.89 12.44
CA VAL A 119 12.33 -3.21 13.57
C VAL A 119 12.20 -1.71 13.34
N THR A 120 11.78 -0.96 14.36
CA THR A 120 11.60 0.50 14.31
C THR A 120 12.48 1.16 15.38
N TRP A 121 13.05 2.33 15.09
CA TRP A 121 13.91 3.06 16.04
C TRP A 121 13.95 4.56 15.75
N GLY A 122 14.51 5.31 16.71
CA GLY A 122 14.65 6.76 16.63
C GLY A 122 13.41 7.50 17.16
N ASP A 123 13.65 8.55 17.92
CA ASP A 123 12.60 9.30 18.60
C ASP A 123 11.83 10.23 17.65
N THR A 124 10.51 10.34 17.75
CA THR A 124 9.66 11.15 16.84
C THR A 124 9.43 12.58 17.31
N THR A 125 9.88 12.95 18.51
CA THR A 125 9.68 14.27 19.17
C THR A 125 10.42 15.46 18.54
N GLY A 126 10.88 15.36 17.28
CA GLY A 126 11.58 16.45 16.60
C GLY A 126 13.09 16.57 16.90
N LEU A 127 13.65 15.76 17.79
CA LEU A 127 15.09 15.79 18.07
C LEU A 127 15.97 15.41 16.86
N ARG A 128 16.88 16.29 16.43
CA ARG A 128 17.83 15.98 15.35
C ARG A 128 18.89 14.98 15.80
N VAL A 129 19.23 14.02 14.94
CA VAL A 129 20.39 13.14 15.15
C VAL A 129 21.67 13.94 14.89
N LYS A 130 22.51 14.10 15.93
CA LYS A 130 23.77 14.85 15.88
C LYS A 130 24.93 13.96 15.44
N LEU A 131 24.93 13.55 14.16
CA LEU A 131 26.00 12.72 13.57
C LEU A 131 27.31 13.50 13.37
N ASP A 132 27.18 14.81 13.17
CA ASP A 132 28.25 15.78 12.94
C ASP A 132 29.03 16.16 14.21
N ASP A 133 28.49 15.94 15.41
CA ASP A 133 29.12 16.28 16.69
C ASP A 133 29.86 15.07 17.31
N PRO A 134 31.21 15.02 17.29
CA PRO A 134 31.98 13.89 17.83
C PRO A 134 31.75 13.62 19.32
N LYS A 135 31.46 14.65 20.13
CA LYS A 135 31.20 14.49 21.57
C LYS A 135 29.83 13.83 21.78
N ALA A 136 28.82 14.29 21.06
CA ALA A 136 27.50 13.67 21.06
C ALA A 136 27.58 12.20 20.58
N ARG A 137 28.40 11.94 19.55
CA ARG A 137 28.64 10.58 19.06
C ARG A 137 29.21 9.66 20.14
N LYS A 138 30.32 10.07 20.76
CA LYS A 138 30.99 9.29 21.82
C LYS A 138 30.06 9.04 23.02
N SER A 139 29.29 10.05 23.42
CA SER A 139 28.32 9.92 24.52
C SER A 139 27.19 8.96 24.19
N PHE A 140 26.68 8.99 22.94
CA PHE A 140 25.67 8.02 22.49
C PHE A 140 26.21 6.59 22.52
N ALA A 141 27.40 6.37 21.95
CA ALA A 141 28.06 5.06 21.92
C ALA A 141 28.20 4.45 23.31
N ALA A 142 28.70 5.24 24.27
CA ALA A 142 28.92 4.81 25.65
C ALA A 142 27.62 4.47 26.38
N ARG A 143 26.60 5.33 26.28
CA ARG A 143 25.30 5.11 26.95
C ARG A 143 24.56 3.89 26.44
N HIS A 144 24.73 3.57 25.15
CA HIS A 144 24.04 2.45 24.50
C HIS A 144 24.91 1.21 24.31
N ARG A 145 26.17 1.23 24.78
CA ARG A 145 27.14 0.12 24.64
C ARG A 145 27.17 -0.41 23.21
N CYS A 146 27.38 0.48 22.25
CA CYS A 146 27.25 0.17 20.82
C CYS A 146 28.19 -0.94 20.33
N ASP A 147 29.32 -1.10 21.01
CA ASP A 147 30.26 -2.21 20.84
C ASP A 147 29.61 -3.59 21.08
N GLN A 148 28.64 -3.68 21.99
CA GLN A 148 27.93 -4.91 22.37
C GLN A 148 26.66 -5.17 21.53
N GLN A 149 26.14 -4.17 20.83
CA GLN A 149 24.91 -4.29 20.06
C GLN A 149 25.16 -4.97 18.71
N LYS A 150 25.07 -6.31 18.65
CA LYS A 150 25.29 -7.11 17.44
C LYS A 150 24.03 -7.72 16.82
N ASP A 151 22.92 -7.73 17.56
CA ASP A 151 21.68 -8.37 17.12
C ASP A 151 20.85 -7.45 16.20
N LYS A 152 20.82 -7.78 14.91
CA LYS A 152 20.04 -7.08 13.87
C LYS A 152 18.53 -7.12 14.11
N THR A 153 18.03 -8.01 14.95
CA THR A 153 16.59 -8.08 15.30
C THR A 153 16.18 -7.04 16.35
N LYS A 154 17.15 -6.26 16.88
CA LYS A 154 16.94 -5.26 17.94
C LYS A 154 17.16 -3.84 17.43
N ALA A 155 16.35 -2.91 17.93
CA ALA A 155 16.47 -1.49 17.61
C ALA A 155 17.84 -0.89 17.97
N ALA A 156 18.46 -1.38 19.05
CA ALA A 156 19.75 -0.90 19.53
C ALA A 156 20.87 -1.09 18.49
N TYR A 157 20.90 -2.22 17.78
CA TYR A 157 21.85 -2.45 16.69
C TYR A 157 21.71 -1.38 15.59
N TRP A 158 20.47 -1.11 15.16
CA TRP A 158 20.20 -0.17 14.07
C TRP A 158 20.46 1.27 14.47
N ALA A 159 20.11 1.64 15.71
CA ALA A 159 20.49 2.93 16.27
C ALA A 159 22.02 3.08 16.31
N CYS A 160 22.74 2.04 16.73
CA CYS A 160 24.19 2.05 16.83
C CYS A 160 24.91 2.06 15.46
N ASN A 161 24.27 1.53 14.41
CA ASN A 161 24.81 1.50 13.05
C ASN A 161 24.25 2.62 12.15
N LEU A 162 23.43 3.52 12.70
CA LEU A 162 22.80 4.61 11.97
C LEU A 162 23.76 5.44 11.10
N PRO A 163 25.01 5.77 11.54
CA PRO A 163 25.90 6.58 10.69
C PRO A 163 26.22 5.92 9.35
N ARG A 164 26.25 4.58 9.27
CA ARG A 164 26.46 3.80 8.03
C ARG A 164 25.35 4.01 7.00
N TYR A 165 24.14 4.27 7.47
CA TYR A 165 22.94 4.41 6.65
C TYR A 165 22.47 5.85 6.53
N ALA A 166 23.25 6.82 7.01
CA ALA A 166 22.86 8.23 7.03
C ALA A 166 22.47 8.73 5.63
N LYS A 167 23.29 8.43 4.62
CA LYS A 167 23.04 8.85 3.22
C LYS A 167 21.73 8.29 2.68
N SER A 168 21.48 6.99 2.84
CA SER A 168 20.23 6.34 2.37
C SER A 168 19.01 6.81 3.14
N LEU A 169 19.20 7.25 4.38
CA LEU A 169 18.17 7.83 5.21
C LEU A 169 18.06 9.35 5.03
N GLY A 170 18.78 9.99 4.10
CA GLY A 170 18.76 11.45 3.93
C GLY A 170 19.14 12.22 5.19
N LEU A 171 20.16 11.74 5.89
CA LEU A 171 20.84 12.41 7.00
C LEU A 171 22.22 12.88 6.54
N SER A 172 22.68 14.03 7.05
CA SER A 172 24.04 14.52 6.84
C SER A 172 24.98 14.08 7.98
N GLY A 173 26.29 14.13 7.72
CA GLY A 173 27.32 13.86 8.75
C GLY A 173 27.57 12.38 9.06
N GLY A 174 26.97 11.45 8.32
CA GLY A 174 27.30 10.02 8.44
C GLY A 174 28.50 9.61 7.59
N GLY A 175 28.82 8.31 7.62
CA GLY A 175 29.99 7.73 6.96
C GLY A 175 30.11 6.23 7.25
N ASN A 176 31.19 5.59 6.81
CA ASN A 176 31.42 4.16 7.06
C ASN A 176 31.94 3.89 8.48
N PHE A 177 31.19 4.33 9.50
CA PHE A 177 31.49 4.10 10.91
C PHE A 177 30.22 3.73 11.67
N PHE A 178 30.37 3.06 12.81
CA PHE A 178 29.31 2.93 13.83
C PHE A 178 29.71 3.85 15.00
N TRP A 179 28.77 4.21 15.90
CA TRP A 179 29.13 5.10 17.02
C TRP A 179 30.23 4.50 17.89
#